data_AF-A0A6P1FIN1-F1
#
_entry.id   AF-A0A6P1FIN1-F1
#
_cell.length_a   1.000
_cell.length_b   1.000
_cell.length_c   1.000
_cell.angle_alpha   90.00
_cell.angle_beta   90.00
_cell.angle_gamma   90.00
#
_symmetry.space_group_name_H-M   'P 1'
#
loop_
_entity.id
_entity.type
_entity.pdbx_description
1 polymer ?
#
loop_
_entity_poly.entity_id
_entity_poly.type
_entity_poly.pdbx_seq_one_letter_code
_entity_poly.pdbx_strand_id
1 'polypeptide(L)'
;MSDLSGAHRSTEPTADQRAGSTSLGDLLGEVSRDLSTLIRQEMALAKAEIKESAGKAGKGAGLLGGAGYAALMAVLFLSIALWWGLGTLIGNGWSGVVVAVIWGVLAAILYVVGRKSLKQVDGVPETVDSLKKIPDTLKPNGAGR
;
A
#
# COMPACT_ATOMS: atom_id res chain seq x y z
N MET A 1 15.84 -4.47 84.14
CA MET A 1 16.39 -3.24 83.54
C MET A 1 16.75 -3.60 82.10
N SER A 2 16.06 -2.98 81.13
CA SER A 2 16.34 -2.90 79.68
C SER A 2 16.54 -4.18 78.87
N ASP A 3 16.07 -4.29 77.63
CA ASP A 3 14.92 -3.75 76.93
C ASP A 3 14.86 -4.55 75.62
N LEU A 4 13.66 -4.64 75.05
CA LEU A 4 13.35 -5.44 73.88
C LEU A 4 13.99 -4.84 72.63
N SER A 5 14.96 -5.53 72.03
CA SER A 5 15.38 -5.25 70.66
C SER A 5 14.33 -5.82 69.71
N GLY A 6 13.37 -4.98 69.36
CA GLY A 6 12.31 -5.27 68.40
C GLY A 6 12.88 -5.51 67.02
N ALA A 7 13.00 -6.79 66.65
CA ALA A 7 13.08 -7.19 65.26
C ALA A 7 11.74 -6.82 64.59
N HIS A 8 11.73 -5.69 63.88
CA HIS A 8 10.66 -5.32 62.97
C HIS A 8 10.61 -6.37 61.84
N ARG A 9 9.87 -7.46 62.07
CA ARG A 9 9.40 -8.34 61.00
C ARG A 9 8.41 -7.51 60.19
N SER A 10 8.91 -6.86 59.15
CA SER A 10 8.06 -6.32 58.08
C SER A 10 7.28 -7.49 57.52
N THR A 11 6.02 -7.60 57.93
CA THR A 11 5.06 -8.56 57.40
C THR A 11 4.85 -8.22 55.94
N GLU A 12 5.61 -8.84 55.03
CA GLU A 12 5.26 -8.81 53.62
C GLU A 12 3.86 -9.43 53.49
N PRO A 13 2.88 -8.70 52.93
CA PRO A 13 1.56 -9.26 52.71
C PRO A 13 1.70 -10.45 51.76
N THR A 14 1.34 -11.64 52.23
CA THR A 14 1.33 -12.85 51.42
C THR A 14 0.37 -12.65 50.24
N ALA A 15 0.71 -13.21 49.07
CA ALA A 15 -0.07 -13.06 47.84
C ALA A 15 -1.57 -13.40 48.03
N ASP A 16 -1.89 -14.29 48.96
CA ASP A 16 -3.26 -14.63 49.39
C ASP A 16 -4.06 -13.45 50.01
N GLN A 17 -3.42 -12.53 50.74
CA GLN A 17 -4.12 -11.37 51.31
C GLN A 17 -4.46 -10.29 50.27
N ARG A 18 -3.69 -10.21 49.17
CA ARG A 18 -4.02 -9.35 48.02
C ARG A 18 -5.12 -9.96 47.15
N ALA A 19 -5.14 -11.29 47.01
CA ALA A 19 -6.18 -11.99 46.26
C ALA A 19 -7.57 -11.89 46.94
N GLY A 20 -7.62 -11.90 48.28
CA GLY A 20 -8.88 -11.73 49.03
C GLY A 20 -9.42 -10.29 49.11
N SER A 21 -8.63 -9.28 48.69
CA SER A 21 -9.01 -7.86 48.69
C SER A 21 -9.21 -7.26 47.28
N THR A 22 -8.89 -8.02 46.23
CA THR A 22 -9.10 -7.63 44.84
C THR A 22 -10.54 -7.96 44.44
N SER A 23 -11.33 -6.94 44.13
CA SER A 23 -12.73 -7.15 43.75
C SER A 23 -12.81 -7.72 42.33
N LEU A 24 -13.94 -8.39 42.00
CA LEU A 24 -14.23 -8.84 40.64
C LEU A 24 -14.19 -7.69 39.61
N GLY A 25 -14.47 -6.46 40.06
CA GLY A 25 -14.37 -5.25 39.24
C GLY A 25 -12.93 -4.86 38.91
N ASP A 26 -11.99 -5.11 39.82
CA ASP A 26 -10.57 -4.84 39.60
C ASP A 26 -9.98 -5.83 38.58
N LEU A 27 -10.38 -7.11 38.65
CA LEU A 27 -9.98 -8.14 37.67
C LEU A 27 -10.54 -7.85 36.26
N LEU A 28 -11.81 -7.44 36.15
CA LEU A 28 -12.39 -7.02 34.86
C LEU A 28 -11.69 -5.76 34.31
N GLY A 29 -11.33 -4.83 35.18
CA GLY A 29 -10.58 -3.63 34.83
C GLY A 29 -9.21 -3.96 34.26
N GLU A 30 -8.51 -4.92 34.86
CA GLU A 30 -7.19 -5.38 34.43
C GLU A 30 -7.26 -6.08 33.06
N VAL A 31 -8.20 -7.02 32.88
CA VAL A 31 -8.42 -7.69 31.57
C VAL A 31 -8.80 -6.69 30.46
N SER A 32 -9.67 -5.71 30.76
CA SER A 32 -10.05 -4.66 29.81
C SER A 32 -8.85 -3.79 29.40
N ARG A 33 -7.96 -3.52 30.36
CA ARG A 33 -6.74 -2.75 30.14
C ARG A 33 -5.71 -3.54 29.32
N ASP A 34 -5.59 -4.83 29.57
CA ASP A 34 -4.72 -5.73 28.80
C ASP A 34 -5.21 -5.85 27.35
N LEU A 35 -6.52 -6.06 27.15
CA LEU A 35 -7.11 -6.09 25.81
C LEU A 35 -6.94 -4.76 25.08
N SER A 36 -7.14 -3.63 25.77
CA SER A 36 -6.90 -2.30 25.21
C SER A 36 -5.44 -2.10 24.80
N THR A 37 -4.50 -2.70 25.55
CA THR A 37 -3.07 -2.65 25.25
C THR A 37 -2.76 -3.49 24.01
N LEU A 38 -3.33 -4.68 23.90
CA LEU A 38 -3.16 -5.59 22.76
C LEU A 38 -3.68 -4.97 21.46
N ILE A 39 -4.88 -4.38 21.49
CA ILE A 39 -5.45 -3.68 20.33
C ILE A 39 -4.54 -2.53 19.88
N ARG A 40 -4.01 -1.74 20.82
CA ARG A 40 -3.08 -0.65 20.49
C ARG A 40 -1.77 -1.17 19.90
N GLN A 41 -1.28 -2.31 20.37
CA GLN A 41 -0.08 -2.96 19.84
C GLN A 41 -0.30 -3.49 18.42
N GLU A 42 -1.40 -4.18 18.16
CA GLU A 42 -1.78 -4.64 16.82
C GLU A 42 -1.93 -3.47 15.84
N MET A 43 -2.56 -2.37 16.28
CA MET A 43 -2.63 -1.15 15.47
C MET A 43 -1.25 -0.52 15.21
N ALA A 44 -0.37 -0.51 16.20
CA ALA A 44 0.99 0.01 16.05
C ALA A 44 1.81 -0.85 15.08
N LEU A 45 1.67 -2.17 15.15
CA LEU A 45 2.32 -3.12 14.26
C LEU A 45 1.80 -2.99 12.83
N ALA A 46 0.48 -3.01 12.63
CA ALA A 46 -0.15 -2.81 11.33
C ALA A 46 0.27 -1.47 10.71
N LYS A 47 0.34 -0.40 11.51
CA LYS A 47 0.83 0.91 11.04
C LYS A 47 2.31 0.86 10.64
N ALA A 48 3.14 0.13 11.37
CA ALA A 48 4.55 -0.05 11.02
C ALA A 48 4.71 -0.84 9.71
N GLU A 49 3.97 -1.93 9.54
CA GLU A 49 3.99 -2.77 8.33
C GLU A 49 3.47 -2.01 7.11
N ILE A 50 2.39 -1.23 7.26
CA ILE A 50 1.89 -0.35 6.19
C ILE A 50 2.94 0.70 5.83
N LYS A 51 3.60 1.33 6.82
CA LYS A 51 4.63 2.35 6.55
C LYS A 51 5.83 1.75 5.81
N GLU A 52 6.27 0.55 6.21
CA GLU A 52 7.36 -0.16 5.55
C GLU A 52 6.97 -0.54 4.11
N SER A 53 5.77 -1.10 3.94
CA SER A 53 5.22 -1.48 2.64
C SER A 53 5.06 -0.27 1.73
N ALA A 54 4.53 0.85 2.24
CA ALA A 54 4.41 2.10 1.51
C ALA A 54 5.77 2.69 1.13
N GLY A 55 6.77 2.60 2.00
CA GLY A 55 8.14 3.03 1.68
C GLY A 55 8.77 2.20 0.57
N LYS A 56 8.63 0.87 0.64
CA LYS A 56 9.12 -0.06 -0.40
C LYS A 56 8.41 0.16 -1.73
N ALA A 57 7.07 0.23 -1.71
CA ALA A 57 6.27 0.51 -2.90
C ALA A 57 6.58 1.89 -3.48
N GLY A 58 6.73 2.92 -2.65
CA GLY A 58 7.08 4.28 -3.06
C GLY A 58 8.46 4.37 -3.68
N LYS A 59 9.46 3.68 -3.11
CA LYS A 59 10.80 3.57 -3.71
C LYS A 59 10.77 2.85 -5.05
N GLY A 60 10.03 1.74 -5.14
CA GLY A 60 9.85 0.99 -6.37
C GLY A 60 9.19 1.84 -7.46
N ALA A 61 8.09 2.52 -7.12
CA ALA A 61 7.39 3.43 -8.02
C ALA A 61 8.27 4.62 -8.45
N GLY A 62 9.05 5.19 -7.53
CA GLY A 62 9.99 6.27 -7.83
C GLY A 62 11.11 5.84 -8.78
N LEU A 63 11.68 4.64 -8.56
CA LEU A 63 12.69 4.07 -9.46
C LEU A 63 12.12 3.75 -10.84
N LEU A 64 10.94 3.15 -10.92
CA LEU A 64 10.28 2.86 -12.20
C LEU A 64 9.87 4.14 -12.94
N GLY A 65 9.37 5.14 -12.23
CA GLY A 65 9.08 6.46 -12.79
C GLY A 65 10.34 7.14 -13.34
N GLY A 66 11.42 7.15 -12.55
CA GLY A 66 12.72 7.67 -12.97
C GLY A 66 13.30 6.91 -14.17
N ALA A 67 13.21 5.58 -14.18
CA ALA A 67 13.65 4.75 -15.30
C ALA A 67 12.83 5.03 -16.57
N GLY A 68 11.51 5.20 -16.46
CA GLY A 68 10.65 5.58 -17.58
C GLY A 68 11.03 6.95 -18.17
N TYR A 69 11.28 7.95 -17.31
CA TYR A 69 11.75 9.26 -17.75
C TYR A 69 13.14 9.20 -18.40
N ALA A 70 14.08 8.47 -17.80
CA ALA A 70 15.41 8.29 -18.36
C ALA A 70 15.37 7.59 -19.73
N ALA A 71 14.53 6.57 -19.87
CA ALA A 71 14.31 5.88 -21.14
C ALA A 71 13.72 6.82 -22.21
N LEU A 72 12.77 7.69 -21.85
CA LEU A 72 12.23 8.71 -22.76
C LEU A 72 13.32 9.68 -23.22
N MET A 73 14.17 10.16 -22.32
CA MET A 73 15.29 11.04 -22.67
C MET A 73 16.32 10.35 -23.56
N ALA A 74 16.66 9.10 -23.27
CA ALA A 74 17.57 8.31 -24.10
C ALA A 74 17.03 8.16 -25.52
N VAL A 75 15.75 7.82 -25.65
CA VAL A 75 15.03 7.73 -26.92
C VAL A 75 15.05 9.06 -27.70
N LEU A 76 14.83 10.18 -27.03
CA LEU A 76 14.88 11.51 -27.63
C LEU A 76 16.28 11.81 -28.19
N PHE A 77 17.32 11.64 -27.39
CA PHE A 77 18.69 11.91 -27.83
C PHE A 77 19.16 10.95 -28.92
N LEU A 78 18.78 9.67 -28.86
CA LEU A 78 19.04 8.71 -29.93
C LEU A 78 18.35 9.13 -31.23
N SER A 79 17.14 9.68 -31.16
CA SER A 79 16.43 10.19 -32.34
C SER A 79 17.13 11.38 -32.98
N ILE A 80 17.62 12.32 -32.16
CA ILE A 80 18.39 13.48 -32.62
C ILE A 80 19.72 13.03 -33.23
N ALA A 81 20.44 12.13 -32.55
CA ALA A 81 21.71 11.59 -33.03
C ALA A 81 21.52 10.84 -34.36
N LEU A 82 20.46 10.04 -34.48
CA LEU A 82 20.12 9.32 -35.70
C LEU A 82 19.79 10.30 -36.84
N TRP A 83 19.01 11.35 -36.55
CA TRP A 83 18.69 12.38 -37.54
C TRP A 83 19.97 13.04 -38.05
N TRP A 84 20.83 13.53 -37.16
CA TRP A 84 22.10 14.17 -37.56
C TRP A 84 23.03 13.20 -38.29
N GLY A 85 23.13 11.95 -37.83
CA GLY A 85 23.93 10.91 -38.46
C GLY A 85 23.48 10.63 -39.89
N LEU A 86 22.18 10.37 -40.11
CA LEU A 86 21.62 10.22 -41.47
C LEU A 86 21.74 11.53 -42.27
N GLY A 87 21.70 12.67 -41.60
CA GLY A 87 21.86 13.99 -42.20
C GLY A 87 23.12 14.11 -43.02
N THR A 88 24.20 13.48 -42.57
CA THR A 88 25.49 13.45 -43.28
C THR A 88 25.49 12.56 -44.53
N LEU A 89 24.56 11.62 -44.65
CA LEU A 89 24.46 10.67 -45.77
C LEU A 89 23.41 11.09 -46.81
N ILE A 90 22.22 11.51 -46.35
CA ILE A 90 21.04 11.74 -47.21
C ILE A 90 20.44 13.14 -47.07
N GLY A 91 21.05 14.01 -46.25
CA GLY A 91 20.58 15.35 -45.97
C GLY A 91 19.54 15.41 -44.84
N ASN A 92 19.54 16.52 -44.09
CA ASN A 92 18.72 16.66 -42.89
C ASN A 92 17.20 16.58 -43.17
N GLY A 93 16.73 17.02 -44.34
CA GLY A 93 15.30 16.93 -44.69
C GLY A 93 14.81 15.49 -44.77
N TRP A 94 15.48 14.66 -45.58
CA TRP A 94 15.11 13.25 -45.75
C TRP A 94 15.38 12.40 -44.51
N SER A 95 16.40 12.76 -43.73
CA SER A 95 16.69 12.10 -42.45
C SER A 95 15.53 12.23 -41.47
N GLY A 96 14.89 13.40 -41.40
CA GLY A 96 13.69 13.59 -40.59
C GLY A 96 12.54 12.68 -41.01
N VAL A 97 12.32 12.50 -42.31
CA VAL A 97 11.30 11.59 -42.84
C VAL A 97 11.59 10.15 -42.44
N VAL A 98 12.84 9.69 -42.58
CA VAL A 98 13.24 8.33 -42.18
C VAL A 98 13.04 8.09 -40.68
N VAL A 99 13.48 9.02 -39.84
CA VAL A 99 13.29 8.94 -38.38
C VAL A 99 11.81 8.92 -38.02
N ALA A 100 10.98 9.73 -38.69
CA ALA A 100 9.53 9.74 -38.49
C ALA A 100 8.87 8.40 -38.89
N VAL A 101 9.28 7.80 -40.00
CA VAL A 101 8.79 6.47 -40.41
C VAL A 101 9.19 5.40 -39.40
N ILE A 102 10.43 5.41 -38.90
CA ILE A 102 10.89 4.47 -37.86
C ILE A 102 10.00 4.58 -36.61
N TRP A 103 9.75 5.80 -36.12
CA TRP A 103 8.87 6.02 -34.98
C TRP A 103 7.42 5.63 -35.25
N GLY A 104 6.92 5.87 -36.47
CA GLY A 104 5.59 5.44 -36.88
C GLY A 104 5.42 3.92 -36.85
N VAL A 105 6.42 3.17 -37.33
CA VAL A 105 6.43 1.70 -37.26
C VAL A 105 6.49 1.23 -35.81
N LEU A 106 7.39 1.79 -34.99
CA LEU A 106 7.48 1.46 -33.57
C LEU A 106 6.15 1.74 -32.85
N ALA A 107 5.52 2.89 -33.08
CA ALA A 107 4.24 3.24 -32.50
C ALA A 107 3.12 2.27 -32.92
N ALA A 108 3.08 1.87 -34.20
CA ALA A 108 2.11 0.88 -34.67
C ALA A 108 2.28 -0.48 -33.97
N ILE A 109 3.53 -0.95 -33.82
CA ILE A 109 3.83 -2.20 -33.08
C ILE A 109 3.41 -2.07 -31.62
N LEU A 110 3.82 -0.99 -30.94
CA LEU A 110 3.49 -0.75 -29.53
C LEU A 110 1.97 -0.66 -29.32
N TYR A 111 1.24 -0.02 -30.23
CA TYR A 111 -0.21 0.04 -30.18
C TYR A 111 -0.84 -1.35 -30.30
N VAL A 112 -0.41 -2.16 -31.27
CA VAL A 112 -0.95 -3.51 -31.47
C VAL A 112 -0.65 -4.41 -30.27
N VAL A 113 0.60 -4.40 -29.79
CA VAL A 113 1.01 -5.20 -28.63
C VAL A 113 0.29 -4.73 -27.37
N GLY A 114 0.29 -3.42 -27.10
CA GLY A 114 -0.39 -2.84 -25.94
C GLY A 114 -1.89 -3.13 -25.96
N ARG A 115 -2.55 -2.98 -27.11
CA ARG A 115 -3.96 -3.35 -27.27
C ARG A 115 -4.21 -4.84 -27.03
N LYS A 116 -3.31 -5.72 -27.48
CA LYS A 116 -3.42 -7.16 -27.23
C LYS A 116 -3.23 -7.48 -25.75
N SER A 117 -2.23 -6.88 -25.10
CA SER A 117 -2.00 -7.05 -23.66
C SER A 117 -3.20 -6.58 -22.85
N LEU A 118 -3.77 -5.41 -23.15
CA LEU A 118 -4.96 -4.90 -22.46
C LEU A 118 -6.19 -5.80 -22.68
N LYS A 119 -6.33 -6.40 -23.87
CA LYS A 119 -7.40 -7.37 -24.15
C LYS A 119 -7.19 -8.73 -23.48
N GLN A 120 -5.95 -9.08 -23.15
CA GLN A 120 -5.61 -10.33 -22.44
C GLN A 120 -5.71 -10.19 -20.92
N VAL A 121 -5.72 -8.95 -20.42
CA VAL A 121 -6.12 -8.67 -19.04
C VAL A 121 -7.65 -8.73 -18.98
N ASP A 122 -8.20 -9.95 -19.05
CA ASP A 122 -9.56 -10.24 -18.63
C ASP A 122 -9.68 -9.89 -17.14
N GLY A 123 -10.27 -8.73 -16.82
CA GLY A 123 -10.43 -8.33 -15.42
C GLY A 123 -10.45 -6.84 -15.11
N VAL A 124 -11.13 -6.01 -15.90
CA VAL A 124 -11.96 -5.01 -15.21
C VAL A 124 -13.15 -5.81 -14.73
N PRO A 125 -13.26 -6.15 -13.44
CA PRO A 125 -14.34 -7.00 -13.01
C PRO A 125 -15.65 -6.30 -13.37
N GLU A 126 -16.56 -7.03 -14.01
CA GLU A 126 -17.95 -6.62 -14.20
C GLU A 126 -18.72 -6.45 -12.86
N THR A 127 -18.01 -6.22 -11.76
CA THR A 127 -18.60 -5.81 -10.48
C THR A 127 -19.19 -4.42 -10.55
N VAL A 128 -18.72 -3.52 -11.43
CA VAL A 128 -19.41 -2.22 -11.63
C VAL A 128 -20.76 -2.37 -12.31
N ASP A 129 -20.98 -3.41 -13.12
CA ASP A 129 -22.31 -3.71 -13.68
C ASP A 129 -23.16 -4.62 -12.76
N SER A 130 -22.53 -5.44 -11.92
CA SER A 130 -23.24 -6.20 -10.87
C SER A 130 -23.73 -5.29 -9.72
N LEU A 131 -23.04 -4.18 -9.42
CA LEU A 131 -23.50 -3.16 -8.47
C LEU A 131 -24.67 -2.32 -9.00
N LYS A 132 -24.85 -2.23 -10.32
CA LYS A 132 -26.05 -1.62 -10.95
C LYS A 132 -27.26 -2.56 -10.98
N LYS A 133 -27.06 -3.85 -10.66
CA LYS A 133 -28.11 -4.88 -10.55
C LYS A 133 -28.50 -5.17 -9.09
N ILE A 134 -28.34 -4.21 -8.17
CA ILE A 134 -29.03 -4.30 -6.88
C ILE A 134 -30.52 -4.04 -7.15
N PRO A 135 -31.41 -5.03 -7.01
CA PRO A 135 -32.83 -4.85 -7.30
C PRO A 135 -33.48 -3.93 -6.27
N ASP A 136 -34.54 -3.23 -6.66
CA ASP A 136 -35.41 -2.43 -5.78
C ASP A 136 -36.15 -3.25 -4.69
N THR A 137 -35.73 -4.50 -4.44
CA THR A 137 -36.29 -5.41 -3.44
C THR A 137 -35.86 -5.06 -2.01
N LEU A 138 -34.97 -4.07 -1.83
CA LEU A 138 -34.78 -3.39 -0.54
C LEU A 138 -35.71 -2.18 -0.40
N LYS A 139 -36.98 -2.32 -0.81
CA LYS A 139 -38.07 -1.60 -0.17
C LYS A 139 -38.40 -2.33 1.13
N PRO A 140 -37.97 -1.83 2.32
CA PRO A 140 -38.66 -2.20 3.55
C PRO A 140 -40.12 -1.75 3.37
N ASN A 141 -41.01 -2.72 3.17
CA ASN A 141 -42.43 -2.45 3.20
C ASN A 141 -42.75 -1.74 4.53
N GLY A 142 -43.37 -0.57 4.40
CA GLY A 142 -43.90 0.21 5.52
C GLY A 142 -44.67 -0.70 6.48
N ALA A 143 -44.58 -0.44 7.78
CA ALA A 143 -45.40 0.62 8.37
C ALA A 143 -46.82 0.53 7.82
N GLY A 144 -47.62 -0.37 8.37
CA GLY A 144 -48.97 -0.59 7.89
C GLY A 144 -49.66 -1.82 8.46
N ARG A 145 -49.71 -1.93 9.80
CA ARG A 145 -50.91 -2.29 10.60
C ARG A 145 -50.55 -2.40 12.07
#